data_AF-A0AAU3M1G2-F1
#
_entry.id   AF-A0AAU3M1G2-F1
#
_cell.length_a   1.000
_cell.length_b   1.000
_cell.length_c   1.000
_cell.angle_alpha   90.00
_cell.angle_beta   90.00
_cell.angle_gamma   90.00
#
_symmetry.space_group_name_H-M   'P 1'
#
loop_
_entity.id
_entity.type
_entity.pdbx_description
1 polymer ?
#
loop_
_entity_poly.entity_id
_entity_poly.type
_entity_poly.pdbx_seq_one_letter_code
_entity_poly.pdbx_strand_id
1 'polypeptide(L)'
;MGEVFTKTELRDAFPETSQIDRRMRDLRDRGWKIATNRDDRTLTSSEHRFVEMGAEVWKPGQAKAKTPAASITATQRREIFELDGHLCRVCGIAAGEAYEGGVETAQLDVARRDVLKPGARVEVEMVTECRRCRIGGRGNQADLARVLGRLGQMSHIERAHFTQWVESDQRDFSIMEQLWGEYRTLPSAARKTVRNMLRPTEH
;
A
#
# COMPACT_ATOMS: atom_id res chain seq x y z
N MET A 1 5.03 -3.06 -30.37
CA MET A 1 5.61 -2.75 -29.03
C MET A 1 4.98 -3.70 -28.02
N GLY A 2 5.80 -4.32 -27.16
CA GLY A 2 5.34 -5.28 -26.15
C GLY A 2 5.54 -6.74 -26.55
N GLU A 3 6.73 -7.13 -27.03
CA GLU A 3 6.97 -8.54 -27.35
C GLU A 3 6.89 -9.38 -26.07
N VAL A 4 5.97 -10.34 -26.10
CA VAL A 4 5.87 -11.39 -25.09
C VAL A 4 6.87 -12.47 -25.47
N PHE A 5 7.65 -12.91 -24.50
CA PHE A 5 8.63 -13.96 -24.69
C PHE A 5 8.65 -14.87 -23.47
N THR A 6 9.11 -16.09 -23.67
CA THR A 6 9.34 -17.08 -22.63
C THR A 6 10.83 -17.17 -22.31
N LYS A 7 11.14 -17.72 -21.14
CA LYS A 7 12.54 -18.00 -20.77
C LYS A 7 13.20 -19.02 -21.70
N THR A 8 12.43 -19.90 -22.30
CA THR A 8 12.92 -20.90 -23.25
C THR A 8 13.35 -20.20 -24.54
N GLU A 9 12.48 -19.38 -25.14
CA GLU A 9 12.81 -18.59 -26.33
C GLU A 9 14.02 -17.69 -26.10
N LEU A 10 14.16 -17.11 -24.90
CA LEU A 10 15.32 -16.30 -24.56
C LEU A 10 16.61 -17.13 -24.50
N ARG A 11 16.57 -18.37 -24.00
CA ARG A 11 17.74 -19.27 -24.00
C ARG A 11 18.10 -19.71 -25.41
N ASP A 12 17.09 -20.02 -26.22
CA ASP A 12 17.26 -20.48 -27.59
C ASP A 12 17.84 -19.37 -28.50
N ALA A 13 17.44 -18.12 -28.25
CA ALA A 13 17.98 -16.95 -28.96
C ALA A 13 19.43 -16.61 -28.58
N PHE A 14 19.89 -17.04 -27.39
CA PHE A 14 21.23 -16.74 -26.87
C PHE A 14 21.91 -17.99 -26.27
N PRO A 15 22.14 -19.04 -27.09
CA PRO A 15 22.60 -20.34 -26.60
C PRO A 15 23.99 -20.28 -25.95
N GLU A 16 24.86 -19.41 -26.46
CA GLU A 16 26.23 -19.20 -25.96
C GLU A 16 26.28 -18.36 -24.66
N THR A 17 25.14 -17.82 -24.22
CA THR A 17 25.07 -16.99 -23.02
C THR A 17 24.65 -17.81 -21.80
N SER A 18 25.64 -18.16 -20.97
CA SER A 18 25.37 -18.75 -19.66
C SER A 18 24.69 -17.74 -18.72
N GLN A 19 23.89 -18.26 -17.78
CA GLN A 19 23.18 -17.48 -16.75
C GLN A 19 22.23 -16.39 -17.29
N ILE A 20 21.50 -16.65 -18.38
CA ILE A 20 20.59 -15.66 -18.98
C ILE A 20 19.53 -15.12 -18.00
N ASP A 21 19.03 -15.95 -17.09
CA ASP A 21 18.12 -15.55 -16.02
C ASP A 21 18.73 -14.53 -15.05
N ARG A 22 20.06 -14.58 -14.84
CA ARG A 22 20.79 -13.58 -14.04
C ARG A 22 20.96 -12.30 -14.84
N ARG A 23 21.39 -12.38 -16.10
CA ARG A 23 21.53 -11.19 -16.96
C ARG A 23 20.22 -10.42 -17.10
N MET A 24 19.10 -11.13 -17.24
CA MET A 24 17.77 -10.51 -17.27
C MET A 24 17.43 -9.78 -15.95
N ARG A 25 17.89 -10.29 -14.79
CA ARG A 25 17.78 -9.57 -13.52
C ARG A 25 18.67 -8.34 -13.48
N ASP A 26 19.91 -8.45 -13.95
CA ASP A 26 20.86 -7.34 -13.99
C ASP A 26 20.37 -6.19 -14.93
N LEU A 27 19.57 -6.51 -15.95
CA LEU A 27 18.91 -5.50 -16.79
C LEU A 27 17.92 -4.64 -15.99
N ARG A 28 17.20 -5.23 -15.02
CA ARG A 28 16.27 -4.48 -14.15
C ARG A 28 17.01 -3.44 -13.33
N ASP A 29 18.20 -3.79 -12.82
CA ASP A 29 19.10 -2.87 -12.12
C ASP A 29 19.59 -1.71 -13.00
N ARG A 30 19.39 -1.81 -14.32
CA ARG A 30 19.70 -0.79 -15.31
C ARG A 30 18.45 -0.18 -15.94
N GLY A 31 17.32 -0.23 -15.24
CA GLY A 31 16.09 0.46 -15.63
C GLY A 31 15.25 -0.24 -16.70
N TRP A 32 15.62 -1.45 -17.13
CA TRP A 32 14.80 -2.20 -18.08
C TRP A 32 13.52 -2.70 -17.41
N LYS A 33 12.36 -2.43 -18.02
CA LYS A 33 11.06 -2.90 -17.53
C LYS A 33 10.62 -4.14 -18.29
N ILE A 34 10.61 -5.27 -17.57
CA ILE A 34 10.17 -6.58 -18.06
C ILE A 34 9.06 -7.07 -17.13
N ALA A 35 7.81 -7.01 -17.58
CA ALA A 35 6.64 -7.40 -16.82
C ALA A 35 6.51 -8.92 -16.70
N THR A 36 5.99 -9.37 -15.56
CA THR A 36 5.65 -10.78 -15.30
C THR A 36 4.14 -10.95 -15.12
N ASN A 37 3.64 -12.18 -14.97
CA ASN A 37 2.22 -12.41 -14.66
C ASN A 37 1.73 -11.77 -13.34
N ARG A 38 2.65 -11.37 -12.46
CA ARG A 38 2.34 -10.59 -11.25
C ARG A 38 2.03 -9.13 -11.57
N ASP A 39 2.57 -8.64 -12.68
CA ASP A 39 2.43 -7.27 -13.13
C ASP A 39 1.32 -7.10 -14.16
N ASP A 40 1.14 -8.12 -15.00
CA ASP A 40 0.16 -8.17 -16.06
C ASP A 40 -0.52 -9.54 -16.08
N ARG A 41 -1.80 -9.58 -15.72
CA ARG A 41 -2.58 -10.83 -15.59
C ARG A 41 -2.88 -11.49 -16.94
N THR A 42 -2.59 -10.83 -18.06
CA THR A 42 -2.70 -11.44 -19.40
C THR A 42 -1.55 -12.40 -19.71
N LEU A 43 -0.49 -12.41 -18.89
CA LEU A 43 0.67 -13.29 -19.05
C LEU A 43 0.50 -14.58 -18.24
N THR A 44 0.96 -15.70 -18.80
CA THR A 44 1.16 -16.95 -18.08
C THR A 44 2.41 -16.88 -17.18
N SER A 45 2.59 -17.85 -16.28
CA SER A 45 3.74 -17.89 -15.35
C SER A 45 5.10 -17.98 -16.04
N SER A 46 5.15 -18.51 -17.26
CA SER A 46 6.35 -18.64 -18.09
C SER A 46 6.59 -17.45 -19.01
N GLU A 47 5.59 -16.59 -19.19
CA GLU A 47 5.64 -15.45 -20.11
C GLU A 47 6.10 -14.17 -19.42
N HIS A 48 6.90 -13.41 -20.15
CA HIS A 48 7.40 -12.11 -19.77
C HIS A 48 7.10 -11.13 -20.91
N ARG A 49 6.85 -9.86 -20.60
CA ARG A 49 6.63 -8.83 -21.63
C ARG A 49 7.68 -7.75 -21.51
N PHE A 50 8.35 -7.44 -22.61
CA PHE A 50 9.21 -6.27 -22.67
C PHE A 50 8.36 -5.00 -22.72
N VAL A 51 8.54 -4.10 -21.76
CA VAL A 51 7.73 -2.87 -21.62
C VAL A 51 8.53 -1.64 -22.01
N GLU A 52 9.74 -1.49 -21.47
CA GLU A 52 10.55 -0.28 -21.64
C GLU A 52 12.04 -0.60 -21.61
N MET A 53 12.79 0.01 -22.53
CA MET A 53 14.24 -0.11 -22.60
C MET A 53 14.89 0.72 -21.48
N GLY A 54 15.81 0.12 -20.74
CA GLY A 54 16.66 0.83 -19.78
C GLY A 54 17.95 1.36 -20.43
N ALA A 55 19.02 1.50 -19.63
CA ALA A 55 20.32 1.90 -20.17
C ALA A 55 20.86 0.87 -21.17
N GLU A 56 21.45 1.35 -22.26
CA GLU A 56 22.10 0.55 -23.29
C GLU A 56 23.37 -0.12 -22.72
N VAL A 57 23.23 -1.36 -22.27
CA VAL A 57 24.28 -2.07 -21.52
C VAL A 57 25.50 -2.44 -22.37
N TRP A 58 25.37 -2.35 -23.69
CA TRP A 58 26.40 -2.67 -24.68
C TRP A 58 27.26 -1.47 -25.11
N LYS A 59 26.95 -0.24 -24.68
CA LYS A 59 27.75 0.95 -25.00
C LYS A 59 28.73 1.29 -23.85
N PRO A 60 30.03 1.46 -24.13
CA PRO A 60 31.00 1.91 -23.11
C PRO A 60 30.63 3.30 -22.58
N GLY A 61 30.82 3.53 -21.28
CA GLY A 61 30.63 4.86 -20.67
C GLY A 61 29.18 5.30 -20.44
N GLN A 62 28.17 4.50 -20.84
CA GLN A 62 26.80 4.72 -20.41
C GLN A 62 26.70 4.41 -18.90
N ALA A 63 26.64 5.49 -18.10
CA ALA A 63 26.45 5.41 -16.66
C ALA A 63 25.23 4.54 -16.35
N LYS A 64 25.27 3.86 -15.19
CA LYS A 64 24.13 3.15 -14.62
C LYS A 64 22.88 4.00 -14.87
N ALA A 65 21.92 3.50 -15.66
CA ALA A 65 20.60 4.13 -15.75
C ALA A 65 20.18 4.52 -14.34
N LYS A 66 19.58 5.71 -14.15
CA LYS A 66 19.10 6.23 -12.85
C LYS A 66 18.77 5.03 -11.97
N THR A 67 19.67 4.72 -11.02
CA THR A 67 19.67 3.44 -10.31
C THR A 67 18.22 3.20 -9.90
N PRO A 68 17.58 2.08 -10.29
CA PRO A 68 16.24 1.79 -9.79
C PRO A 68 16.33 1.96 -8.29
N ALA A 69 15.51 2.86 -7.74
CA ALA A 69 15.63 3.36 -6.37
C ALA A 69 16.06 2.22 -5.46
N ALA A 70 17.23 2.36 -4.81
CA ALA A 70 17.98 1.26 -4.22
C ALA A 70 17.06 0.19 -3.60
N SER A 71 17.31 -1.08 -3.93
CA SER A 71 16.53 -2.18 -3.37
C SER A 71 16.56 -2.07 -1.85
N ILE A 72 15.37 -2.10 -1.24
CA ILE A 72 15.21 -1.98 0.21
C ILE A 72 15.93 -3.15 0.86
N THR A 73 16.85 -2.87 1.79
CA THR A 73 17.58 -3.91 2.50
C THR A 73 16.64 -4.71 3.39
N ALA A 74 17.05 -5.91 3.81
CA ALA A 74 16.26 -6.69 4.76
C ALA A 74 16.04 -5.95 6.10
N THR A 75 17.06 -5.20 6.56
CA THR A 75 16.98 -4.36 7.76
C THR A 75 15.94 -3.26 7.59
N GLN A 76 16.01 -2.48 6.51
CA GLN A 76 15.02 -1.43 6.22
C GLN A 76 13.60 -2.01 6.10
N ARG A 77 13.45 -3.18 5.46
CA ARG A 77 12.15 -3.86 5.36
C ARG A 77 11.59 -4.17 6.75
N ARG A 78 12.43 -4.71 7.64
CA ARG A 78 12.01 -5.04 9.01
C ARG A 78 11.61 -3.77 9.78
N GLU A 79 12.41 -2.71 9.71
CA GLU A 79 12.11 -1.43 10.36
C GLU A 79 10.76 -0.85 9.90
N ILE A 80 10.48 -0.91 8.59
CA ILE A 80 9.19 -0.45 8.04
C ILE A 80 8.03 -1.29 8.59
N PHE A 81 8.18 -2.62 8.65
CA PHE A 81 7.15 -3.49 9.22
C PHE A 81 6.90 -3.19 10.70
N GLU A 82 7.95 -2.96 11.49
CA GLU A 82 7.80 -2.58 12.90
C GLU A 82 7.07 -1.22 13.04
N LEU A 83 7.45 -0.22 12.24
CA LEU A 83 6.80 1.10 12.24
C LEU A 83 5.34 1.05 11.82
N ASP A 84 4.99 0.12 10.93
CA ASP A 84 3.62 -0.08 10.45
C ASP A 84 2.82 -1.08 11.31
N GLY A 85 3.39 -1.54 12.43
CA GLY A 85 2.73 -2.46 13.38
C GLY A 85 2.54 -3.88 12.85
N HIS A 86 3.28 -4.28 11.81
CA HIS A 86 3.11 -5.53 11.06
C HIS A 86 1.71 -5.69 10.45
N LEU A 87 1.07 -4.57 10.11
CA LEU A 87 -0.26 -4.52 9.48
C LEU A 87 -0.18 -3.91 8.09
N CYS A 88 -1.10 -4.32 7.21
CA CYS A 88 -1.32 -3.58 5.97
C CYS A 88 -1.91 -2.20 6.29
N ARG A 89 -1.21 -1.12 5.92
CA ARG A 89 -1.65 0.27 6.15
C ARG A 89 -2.82 0.74 5.26
N VAL A 90 -3.41 -0.17 4.48
CA VAL A 90 -4.57 0.12 3.62
C VAL A 90 -5.83 -0.57 4.15
N CYS A 91 -5.75 -1.86 4.48
CA CYS A 91 -6.92 -2.64 4.92
C CYS A 91 -6.81 -3.19 6.35
N GLY A 92 -5.68 -3.01 7.04
CA GLY A 92 -5.48 -3.44 8.42
C GLY A 92 -5.19 -4.92 8.62
N ILE A 93 -5.11 -5.74 7.56
CA ILE A 93 -4.86 -7.19 7.69
C ILE A 93 -3.43 -7.49 8.14
N ALA A 94 -3.26 -8.46 9.04
CA ALA A 94 -1.95 -8.94 9.49
C ALA A 94 -1.36 -10.02 8.56
N ALA A 95 -0.05 -10.24 8.63
CA ALA A 95 0.58 -11.35 7.91
C ALA A 95 0.03 -12.70 8.39
N GLY A 96 -0.35 -13.58 7.45
CA GLY A 96 -0.88 -14.91 7.75
C GLY A 96 -2.37 -14.93 8.08
N GLU A 97 -3.02 -13.79 8.26
CA GLU A 97 -4.47 -13.71 8.44
C GLU A 97 -5.20 -14.04 7.13
N ALA A 98 -6.33 -14.75 7.21
CA ALA A 98 -7.10 -15.13 6.03
C ALA A 98 -7.83 -13.92 5.46
N TYR A 99 -7.80 -13.75 4.13
CA TYR A 99 -8.68 -12.78 3.50
C TYR A 99 -10.15 -13.22 3.62
N GLU A 100 -11.05 -12.26 3.75
CA GLU A 100 -12.49 -12.53 3.78
C GLU A 100 -12.93 -13.31 2.53
N GLY A 101 -13.74 -14.35 2.74
CA GLY A 101 -14.33 -15.16 1.68
C GLY A 101 -13.38 -16.14 0.99
N GLY A 102 -12.21 -16.46 1.57
CA GLY A 102 -11.28 -17.42 0.97
C GLY A 102 -10.32 -18.10 1.94
N VAL A 103 -9.51 -19.02 1.40
CA VAL A 103 -8.44 -19.75 2.12
C VAL A 103 -7.05 -19.12 1.94
N GLU A 104 -6.95 -18.10 1.09
CA GLU A 104 -5.69 -17.37 0.88
C GLU A 104 -5.39 -16.50 2.10
N THR A 105 -4.17 -16.63 2.62
CA THR A 105 -3.68 -15.79 3.72
C THR A 105 -2.88 -14.60 3.20
N ALA A 106 -2.92 -13.50 3.96
CA ALA A 106 -2.25 -12.27 3.60
C ALA A 106 -0.73 -12.42 3.69
N GLN A 107 -0.06 -11.97 2.63
CA GLN A 107 1.38 -11.76 2.60
C GLN A 107 1.63 -10.26 2.53
N LEU A 108 2.39 -9.75 3.49
CA LEU A 108 2.80 -8.36 3.55
C LEU A 108 4.13 -8.16 2.80
N ASP A 109 4.25 -7.03 2.12
CA ASP A 109 5.51 -6.56 1.54
C ASP A 109 5.58 -5.04 1.66
N VAL A 110 6.78 -4.50 1.44
CA VAL A 110 6.98 -3.05 1.39
C VAL A 110 6.71 -2.55 -0.03
N ALA A 111 5.76 -1.64 -0.13
CA ALA A 111 5.39 -0.94 -1.35
C ALA A 111 5.98 0.47 -1.37
N ARG A 112 6.16 1.00 -2.58
CA ARG A 112 6.47 2.42 -2.82
C ARG A 112 5.16 3.16 -3.02
N ARG A 113 4.99 4.28 -2.34
CA ARG A 113 3.81 5.13 -2.43
C ARG A 113 4.24 6.54 -2.78
N ASP A 114 3.63 7.10 -3.82
CA ASP A 114 3.74 8.53 -4.08
C ASP A 114 2.91 9.30 -3.05
N VAL A 115 3.53 10.27 -2.39
CA VAL A 115 2.90 11.11 -1.35
C VAL A 115 2.99 12.56 -1.76
N LEU A 116 1.84 13.20 -1.98
CA LEU A 116 1.73 14.63 -2.19
C LEU A 116 1.89 15.35 -0.84
N LYS A 117 3.02 16.02 -0.69
CA LYS A 117 3.37 16.87 0.44
C LYS A 117 2.76 18.28 0.29
N PRO A 118 2.65 19.05 1.39
CA PRO A 118 2.37 20.48 1.32
C PRO A 118 3.31 21.20 0.33
N GLY A 119 2.79 22.14 -0.45
CA GLY A 119 3.56 22.84 -1.48
C GLY A 119 3.68 22.11 -2.83
N ALA A 120 2.78 21.15 -3.09
CA ALA A 120 2.69 20.40 -4.36
C ALA A 120 3.93 19.57 -4.73
N ARG A 121 4.74 19.19 -3.74
CA ARG A 121 5.86 18.27 -3.92
C ARG A 121 5.39 16.83 -3.80
N VAL A 122 5.80 15.96 -4.72
CA VAL A 122 5.58 14.51 -4.61
C VAL A 122 6.87 13.83 -4.15
N GLU A 123 6.77 13.03 -3.11
CA GLU A 123 7.86 12.19 -2.60
C GLU A 123 7.45 10.72 -2.63
N VAL A 124 8.41 9.83 -2.86
CA VAL A 124 8.17 8.39 -2.78
C VAL A 124 8.51 7.93 -1.37
N GLU A 125 7.52 7.42 -0.66
CA GLU A 125 7.66 6.85 0.68
C GLU A 125 7.41 5.35 0.65
N MET A 126 7.86 4.67 1.69
CA MET A 126 7.69 3.22 1.84
C MET A 126 6.56 2.92 2.82
N VAL A 127 5.76 1.91 2.50
CA VAL A 127 4.61 1.51 3.32
C VAL A 127 4.36 0.01 3.24
N THR A 128 3.89 -0.57 4.32
CA THR A 128 3.50 -1.99 4.41
C THR A 128 2.14 -2.21 3.79
N GLU A 129 2.08 -3.11 2.81
CA GLU A 129 0.84 -3.46 2.10
C GLU A 129 0.71 -4.97 1.94
N CYS A 130 -0.52 -5.47 2.06
CA CYS A 130 -0.84 -6.82 1.64
C CYS A 130 -0.81 -6.89 0.10
N ARG A 131 -0.59 -8.10 -0.43
CA ARG A 131 -0.55 -8.33 -1.88
C ARG A 131 -1.77 -7.76 -2.63
N ARG A 132 -2.98 -7.87 -2.06
CA ARG A 132 -4.21 -7.36 -2.70
C ARG A 132 -4.22 -5.83 -2.78
N CYS A 133 -3.96 -5.15 -1.67
CA CYS A 133 -3.91 -3.69 -1.63
C CYS A 133 -2.79 -3.13 -2.51
N ARG A 134 -1.64 -3.79 -2.55
CA ARG A 134 -0.52 -3.37 -3.40
C ARG A 134 -0.82 -3.45 -4.88
N ILE A 135 -1.50 -4.50 -5.32
CA ILE A 135 -1.87 -4.66 -6.72
C ILE A 135 -3.03 -3.71 -7.05
N GLY A 136 -4.07 -3.66 -6.22
CA GLY A 136 -5.26 -2.83 -6.45
C GLY A 136 -4.99 -1.33 -6.32
N GLY A 137 -3.97 -0.93 -5.55
CA GLY A 137 -3.59 0.46 -5.32
C GLY A 137 -2.44 0.95 -6.20
N ARG A 138 -2.02 0.22 -7.25
CA ARG A 138 -0.95 0.68 -8.14
C ARG A 138 -1.33 2.03 -8.77
N GLY A 139 -0.45 3.01 -8.63
CA GLY A 139 -0.68 4.37 -9.12
C GLY A 139 -1.52 5.25 -8.18
N ASN A 140 -1.98 4.74 -7.03
CA ASN A 140 -2.59 5.60 -6.02
C ASN A 140 -1.52 6.50 -5.40
N GLN A 141 -1.85 7.79 -5.36
CA GLN A 141 -1.10 8.80 -4.63
C GLN A 141 -1.79 9.07 -3.30
N ALA A 142 -1.02 9.08 -2.20
CA ALA A 142 -1.48 9.57 -0.92
C ALA A 142 -1.37 11.10 -0.89
N ASP A 143 -2.36 11.78 -0.30
CA ASP A 143 -2.38 13.24 -0.24
C ASP A 143 -2.32 13.73 1.21
N LEU A 144 -1.10 13.98 1.68
CA LEU A 144 -0.85 14.45 3.04
C LEU A 144 -1.40 15.87 3.23
N ALA A 145 -1.27 16.73 2.22
CA ALA A 145 -1.76 18.11 2.28
C ALA A 145 -3.28 18.15 2.51
N ARG A 146 -4.03 17.30 1.81
CA ARG A 146 -5.48 17.15 2.01
C ARG A 146 -5.83 16.64 3.40
N VAL A 147 -5.11 15.65 3.93
CA VAL A 147 -5.36 15.13 5.29
C VAL A 147 -5.14 16.23 6.33
N LEU A 148 -4.00 16.93 6.28
CA LEU A 148 -3.68 18.04 7.18
C LEU A 148 -4.71 19.18 7.07
N GLY A 149 -5.13 19.51 5.85
CA GLY A 149 -6.18 20.51 5.61
C GLY A 149 -7.51 20.14 6.29
N ARG A 150 -7.94 18.87 6.17
CA ARG A 150 -9.16 18.38 6.85
C ARG A 150 -9.02 18.39 8.36
N LEU A 151 -7.87 17.99 8.91
CA LEU A 151 -7.60 18.10 10.35
C LEU A 151 -7.70 19.54 10.81
N GLY A 152 -7.18 20.50 10.03
CA GLY A 152 -7.29 21.94 10.27
C GLY A 152 -8.72 22.46 10.43
N GLN A 153 -9.71 21.82 9.81
CA GLN A 153 -11.12 22.22 9.86
C GLN A 153 -11.92 21.50 10.96
N MET A 154 -11.33 20.54 11.66
CA MET A 154 -12.00 19.84 12.76
C MET A 154 -12.15 20.74 13.99
N SER A 155 -13.27 20.60 14.68
CA SER A 155 -13.45 21.14 16.03
C SER A 155 -12.46 20.53 17.02
N HIS A 156 -12.28 21.17 18.17
CA HIS A 156 -11.40 20.67 19.23
C HIS A 156 -11.80 19.25 19.70
N ILE A 157 -13.09 18.97 19.78
CA ILE A 157 -13.63 17.66 20.22
C ILE A 157 -13.33 16.58 19.17
N GLU A 158 -13.63 16.84 17.89
CA GLU A 158 -13.34 15.90 16.80
C GLU A 158 -11.84 15.59 16.70
N ARG A 159 -11.00 16.63 16.86
CA ARG A 159 -9.55 16.46 16.85
C ARG A 159 -9.06 15.63 18.03
N ALA A 160 -9.58 15.85 19.24
CA ALA A 160 -9.21 15.04 20.40
C ALA A 160 -9.54 13.55 20.21
N HIS A 161 -10.73 13.24 19.68
CA HIS A 161 -11.11 11.87 19.34
C HIS A 161 -10.21 11.26 18.27
N PHE A 162 -9.92 12.01 17.20
CA PHE A 162 -9.03 11.51 16.14
C PHE A 162 -7.60 11.28 16.65
N THR A 163 -7.07 12.16 17.51
CA THR A 163 -5.76 11.98 18.14
C THR A 163 -5.68 10.67 18.91
N GLN A 164 -6.71 10.34 19.70
CA GLN A 164 -6.75 9.09 20.46
C GLN A 164 -6.66 7.85 19.55
N TRP A 165 -7.33 7.87 18.39
CA TRP A 165 -7.23 6.78 17.42
C TRP A 165 -5.84 6.68 16.78
N VAL A 166 -5.20 7.82 16.50
CA VAL A 166 -3.84 7.86 15.95
C VAL A 166 -2.83 7.32 16.97
N GLU A 167 -2.93 7.73 18.24
CA GLU A 167 -2.04 7.27 19.31
C GLU A 167 -2.20 5.77 19.59
N SER A 168 -3.41 5.25 19.45
CA SER A 168 -3.71 3.83 19.67
C SER A 168 -3.48 2.97 18.41
N ASP A 169 -3.18 3.61 17.27
CA ASP A 169 -3.16 3.02 15.92
C ASP A 169 -4.37 2.12 15.60
N GLN A 170 -5.52 2.44 16.19
CA GLN A 170 -6.75 1.67 16.08
C GLN A 170 -7.94 2.61 16.15
N ARG A 171 -8.94 2.35 15.30
CA ARG A 171 -10.26 2.95 15.48
C ARG A 171 -10.98 2.23 16.62
N ASP A 172 -11.32 2.97 17.65
CA ASP A 172 -12.18 2.49 18.73
C ASP A 172 -13.51 3.26 18.74
N PHE A 173 -14.56 2.64 19.27
CA PHE A 173 -15.84 3.32 19.46
C PHE A 173 -15.72 4.32 20.60
N SER A 174 -16.02 5.58 20.30
CA SER A 174 -16.14 6.61 21.34
C SER A 174 -17.22 6.24 22.36
N ILE A 175 -17.12 6.79 23.58
CA ILE A 175 -18.16 6.66 24.62
C ILE A 175 -19.55 7.04 24.06
N MET A 176 -19.62 8.02 23.18
CA MET A 176 -20.87 8.44 22.52
C MET A 176 -21.43 7.37 21.58
N GLU A 177 -20.59 6.71 20.79
CA GLU A 177 -21.01 5.61 19.91
C GLU A 177 -21.45 4.38 20.73
N GLN A 178 -20.73 4.06 21.82
CA GLN A 178 -21.10 2.98 22.75
C GLN A 178 -22.46 3.28 23.43
N LEU A 179 -22.62 4.47 23.99
CA LEU A 179 -23.87 4.92 24.62
C LEU A 179 -25.04 4.96 23.62
N TRP A 180 -24.77 5.34 22.36
CA TRP A 180 -25.77 5.26 21.31
C TRP A 180 -26.18 3.81 21.03
N GLY A 181 -25.22 2.88 20.97
CA GLY A 181 -25.48 1.45 20.88
C GLY A 181 -26.39 0.96 22.01
N GLU A 182 -26.06 1.29 23.26
CA GLU A 182 -26.88 0.98 24.44
C GLU A 182 -28.29 1.57 24.33
N TYR A 183 -28.40 2.87 24.02
CA TYR A 183 -29.68 3.56 23.81
C TYR A 183 -30.56 2.86 22.76
N ARG A 184 -29.95 2.31 21.70
CA ARG A 184 -30.65 1.62 20.62
C ARG A 184 -31.21 0.26 21.05
N THR A 185 -30.66 -0.37 22.09
CA THR A 185 -31.19 -1.62 22.66
C THR A 185 -32.43 -1.39 23.54
N LEU A 186 -32.66 -0.15 24.00
CA LEU A 186 -33.75 0.18 24.90
C LEU A 186 -35.14 0.08 24.23
N PRO A 187 -36.16 -0.50 24.91
CA PRO A 187 -37.55 -0.44 24.48
C PRO A 187 -38.10 0.99 24.39
N SER A 188 -39.24 1.15 23.69
CA SER A 188 -39.84 2.45 23.39
C SER A 188 -40.04 3.36 24.62
N ALA A 189 -40.58 2.81 25.72
CA ALA A 189 -40.81 3.55 26.95
C ALA A 189 -39.49 4.07 27.58
N ALA A 190 -38.47 3.21 27.70
CA ALA A 190 -37.18 3.58 28.25
C ALA A 190 -36.45 4.63 27.38
N ARG A 191 -36.54 4.53 26.04
CA ARG A 191 -36.00 5.56 25.14
C ARG A 191 -36.67 6.92 25.33
N LYS A 192 -37.95 6.97 25.73
CA LYS A 192 -38.65 8.22 26.03
C LYS A 192 -38.07 8.90 27.27
N THR A 193 -37.74 8.12 28.30
CA THR A 193 -37.06 8.63 29.52
C THR A 193 -35.73 9.30 29.18
N VAL A 194 -34.88 8.62 28.40
CA VAL A 194 -33.58 9.19 27.97
C VAL A 194 -33.77 10.48 27.17
N ARG A 195 -34.72 10.52 26.23
CA ARG A 195 -35.01 11.73 25.44
C ARG A 195 -35.47 12.90 26.31
N ASN A 196 -36.29 12.64 27.32
CA ASN A 196 -36.74 13.68 28.23
C ASN A 196 -35.58 14.29 29.01
N MET A 197 -34.59 13.47 29.41
CA MET A 197 -33.38 13.93 30.09
C MET A 197 -32.49 14.82 29.21
N LEU A 198 -32.44 14.55 27.90
CA LEU A 198 -31.61 15.30 26.95
C LEU A 198 -32.24 16.63 26.47
N ARG A 199 -33.50 16.90 26.81
CA ARG A 199 -34.13 18.18 26.47
C ARG A 199 -33.53 19.29 27.34
N PRO A 200 -33.05 20.40 26.77
CA PRO A 200 -32.58 21.51 27.57
C PRO A 200 -33.73 22.04 28.45
N THR A 201 -33.47 22.24 29.74
CA THR A 201 -34.37 22.99 30.61
C THR A 201 -34.35 24.44 30.18
N GLU A 202 -35.49 24.95 29.68
CA GLU A 202 -35.68 26.38 29.44
C GLU A 202 -35.47 27.13 30.77
N HIS A 203 -34.56 28.09 30.78
CA HIS A 203 -34.44 29.15 31.79
C HIS A 203 -34.53 30.48 31.06
#